data_AF-A0AAD9TV86-F1
#
_entry.id   AF-A0AAD9TV86-F1
#
_cell.length_a   1.000
_cell.length_b   1.000
_cell.length_c   1.000
_cell.angle_alpha   90.00
_cell.angle_beta   90.00
_cell.angle_gamma   90.00
#
_symmetry.space_group_name_H-M   'P 1'
#
loop_
_entity.id
_entity.type
_entity.pdbx_description
1 polymer ?
#
loop_
_entity_poly.entity_id
_entity_poly.type
_entity_poly.pdbx_seq_one_letter_code
_entity_poly.pdbx_strand_id
1 'polypeptide(L)'
;MDKATRAYTELQYNRHMEELRNLHLNAYDYVIDAGPHKWSRVHYPDRRYKVMTINAAECINLYLKFAGQLPMLTLAEFIRNMLQRWFHDHHRAAQSMRH
;
A
#
# COMPACT_ATOMS: atom_id res chain seq x y z
N MET A 1 18.36 -13.60 6.90
CA MET A 1 17.58 -12.45 7.40
C MET A 1 17.11 -11.51 6.28
N ASP A 2 17.94 -11.17 5.29
CA ASP A 2 17.58 -10.20 4.23
C ASP A 2 16.26 -10.50 3.48
N LYS A 3 15.89 -11.78 3.34
CA LYS A 3 14.61 -12.18 2.73
C LYS A 3 13.39 -11.82 3.59
N ALA A 4 13.48 -11.97 4.91
CA ALA A 4 12.39 -11.63 5.83
C ALA A 4 12.27 -10.12 6.03
N THR A 5 13.38 -9.38 6.05
CA THR A 5 13.38 -7.91 6.17
C THR A 5 12.70 -7.24 4.98
N ARG A 6 12.89 -7.78 3.77
CA ARG A 6 12.37 -7.24 2.49
C ARG A 6 11.02 -7.80 2.07
N ALA A 7 10.42 -8.70 2.85
CA ALA A 7 9.12 -9.27 2.53
C ALA A 7 8.07 -8.16 2.35
N TYR A 8 7.22 -8.31 1.32
CA TYR A 8 6.16 -7.34 1.03
C TYR A 8 4.83 -7.77 1.64
N THR A 9 4.67 -9.06 1.94
CA THR A 9 3.47 -9.64 2.53
C THR A 9 3.80 -10.44 3.78
N GLU A 10 2.82 -10.56 4.67
CA GLU A 10 2.91 -11.34 5.90
C GLU A 10 3.15 -12.83 5.62
N LEU A 11 2.56 -13.35 4.54
CA LEU A 11 2.79 -14.72 4.08
C LEU A 11 4.27 -14.98 3.70
N GLN A 12 4.89 -14.06 2.93
CA GLN A 12 6.30 -14.18 2.56
C GLN A 12 7.22 -14.07 3.78
N TYR A 13 6.92 -13.13 4.68
CA TYR A 13 7.64 -12.96 5.93
C TYR A 13 7.60 -14.25 6.76
N ASN A 14 6.40 -14.80 7.02
CA ASN A 14 6.22 -16.01 7.82
C ASN A 14 6.95 -17.21 7.21
N ARG A 15 6.94 -17.35 5.88
CA ARG A 15 7.67 -18.43 5.22
C ARG A 15 9.18 -18.35 5.50
N HIS A 16 9.77 -17.16 5.41
CA HIS A 16 11.19 -16.97 5.68
C HIS A 16 11.55 -17.10 7.16
N MET A 17 10.63 -16.74 8.05
CA MET A 17 10.81 -16.94 9.49
C MET A 17 10.73 -18.41 9.90
N GLU A 18 9.84 -19.19 9.27
CA GLU A 18 9.76 -20.64 9.48
C GLU A 18 11.01 -21.35 8.93
N GLU A 19 11.48 -20.95 7.75
CA GLU A 19 12.77 -21.41 7.19
C GLU A 19 13.93 -21.12 8.18
N LEU A 20 13.99 -19.92 8.76
CA LEU A 20 15.01 -19.54 9.75
C LEU A 20 14.89 -20.38 11.03
N ARG A 21 13.68 -20.57 11.54
CA ARG A 21 13.39 -21.35 12.75
C ARG A 21 13.84 -22.80 12.61
N ASN A 22 13.55 -23.41 11.45
CA ASN A 22 13.92 -24.79 11.16
C ASN A 22 15.43 -24.99 11.00
N LEU A 23 16.15 -23.97 10.52
CA LEU A 23 17.60 -24.02 10.37
C LEU A 23 18.33 -23.75 11.70
N HIS A 24 17.93 -22.68 12.40
CA HIS A 24 18.62 -22.19 13.58
C HIS A 24 17.65 -21.53 14.57
N LEU A 25 17.14 -22.31 15.52
CA LEU A 25 16.20 -21.84 16.54
C LEU A 25 16.74 -20.64 17.34
N ASN A 26 17.99 -20.69 17.80
CA ASN A 26 18.61 -19.59 18.56
C ASN A 26 18.68 -18.27 17.76
N ALA A 27 18.92 -18.37 16.45
CA ALA A 27 18.97 -17.20 15.58
C ALA A 27 17.56 -16.63 15.35
N TYR A 28 16.55 -17.50 15.27
CA TYR A 28 15.14 -17.11 15.23
C TYR A 28 14.72 -16.39 16.51
N ASP A 29 15.02 -16.94 17.69
CA ASP A 29 14.66 -16.33 18.96
C ASP A 29 15.31 -14.94 19.11
N TYR A 30 16.60 -14.84 18.77
CA TYR A 30 17.32 -13.57 18.79
C TYR A 30 16.67 -12.47 17.93
N VAL A 31 16.18 -12.80 16.71
CA VAL A 31 15.55 -11.78 15.86
C VAL A 31 14.15 -11.41 16.28
N ILE A 32 13.41 -12.34 16.87
CA ILE A 32 12.10 -12.06 17.44
C ILE A 32 12.29 -11.12 18.64
N ASP A 33 13.25 -11.41 19.52
CA ASP A 33 13.57 -10.57 20.69
C ASP A 33 14.07 -9.18 20.29
N ALA A 34 14.83 -9.07 19.19
CA ALA A 34 15.26 -7.79 18.64
C ALA A 34 14.07 -6.88 18.25
N GLY A 35 12.88 -7.46 18.03
CA GLY A 35 11.64 -6.75 17.75
C GLY A 35 11.41 -6.55 16.25
N PRO A 36 10.53 -7.34 15.59
CA PRO A 36 10.29 -7.28 14.14
C PRO A 36 9.90 -5.90 13.61
N HIS A 37 9.23 -5.07 14.41
CA HIS A 37 8.86 -3.70 14.02
C HIS A 37 10.07 -2.79 13.71
N LYS A 38 11.27 -3.13 14.21
CA LYS A 38 12.50 -2.34 14.01
C LYS A 38 13.21 -2.67 12.69
N TRP A 39 12.99 -3.86 12.13
CA TRP A 39 13.79 -4.38 11.02
C TRP A 39 12.99 -5.03 9.89
N SER A 40 11.74 -5.43 10.15
CA SER A 40 10.84 -6.02 9.16
C SER A 40 9.93 -4.95 8.58
N ARG A 41 9.95 -4.83 7.25
CA ARG A 41 9.10 -3.90 6.51
C ARG A 41 7.60 -4.15 6.74
N VAL A 42 7.19 -5.42 6.86
CA VAL A 42 5.78 -5.80 7.05
C VAL A 42 5.25 -5.37 8.42
N HIS A 43 6.12 -5.39 9.44
CA HIS A 43 5.80 -5.02 10.81
C HIS A 43 6.15 -3.56 11.14
N TYR A 44 6.63 -2.78 10.16
CA TYR A 44 6.90 -1.37 10.36
C TYR A 44 5.57 -0.64 10.64
N PRO A 45 5.49 0.15 11.73
CA PRO A 45 4.23 0.73 12.20
C PRO A 45 3.64 1.75 11.20
N ASP A 46 4.50 2.40 10.43
CA ASP A 46 4.08 3.36 9.42
C ASP A 46 3.73 2.62 8.13
N ARG A 47 2.43 2.39 7.91
CA ARG A 47 1.85 1.72 6.73
C ARG A 47 1.99 2.54 5.43
N ARG A 48 3.12 3.22 5.21
CA ARG A 48 3.37 4.14 4.09
C ARG A 48 3.12 3.52 2.71
N TYR A 49 3.12 2.20 2.60
CA TYR A 49 2.93 1.48 1.32
C TYR A 49 1.68 0.61 1.27
N LYS A 50 0.90 0.47 2.35
CA LYS A 50 -0.29 -0.42 2.34
C LYS A 50 -1.42 0.13 1.46
N VAL A 51 -1.41 1.44 1.20
CA VAL A 51 -2.30 2.09 0.21
C VAL A 51 -1.76 1.94 -1.22
N MET A 52 -0.45 1.77 -1.40
CA MET A 52 0.21 1.71 -2.71
C MET A 52 0.22 0.28 -3.30
N THR A 53 0.17 -0.77 -2.49
CA THR A 53 0.07 -2.17 -2.96
C THR A 53 -1.34 -2.67 -3.21
N ILE A 54 -2.38 -1.95 -2.75
CA ILE A 54 -3.70 -2.06 -3.35
C ILE A 54 -3.60 -1.23 -4.63
N ASN A 55 -2.91 -1.78 -5.62
CA ASN A 55 -2.61 -1.13 -6.88
C ASN A 55 -3.94 -0.56 -7.40
N ALA A 56 -4.11 0.76 -7.29
CA ALA A 56 -5.36 1.40 -7.63
C ALA A 56 -5.72 1.08 -9.08
N ALA A 57 -4.72 0.95 -9.95
CA ALA A 57 -4.92 0.52 -11.33
C ALA A 57 -5.38 -0.94 -11.43
N GLU A 58 -4.95 -1.87 -10.58
CA GLU A 58 -5.50 -3.24 -10.54
C GLU A 58 -6.93 -3.27 -10.03
N CYS A 59 -7.25 -2.58 -8.93
CA CYS A 59 -8.63 -2.48 -8.44
C CYS A 59 -9.54 -1.82 -9.48
N ILE A 60 -9.06 -0.76 -10.12
CA ILE A 60 -9.74 -0.09 -11.23
C ILE A 60 -9.88 -1.07 -12.40
N ASN A 61 -8.83 -1.75 -12.84
CA ASN A 61 -8.88 -2.69 -13.96
C ASN A 61 -9.79 -3.89 -13.69
N LEU A 62 -9.83 -4.40 -12.46
CA LEU A 62 -10.76 -5.43 -12.02
C LEU A 62 -12.20 -4.92 -12.11
N TYR A 63 -12.48 -3.76 -11.50
CA TYR A 63 -13.80 -3.14 -11.56
C TYR A 63 -14.26 -2.86 -13.01
N LEU A 64 -13.37 -2.33 -13.85
CA LEU A 64 -13.60 -2.10 -15.28
C LEU A 64 -13.89 -3.40 -16.04
N LYS A 65 -13.16 -4.49 -15.73
CA LYS A 65 -13.41 -5.82 -16.31
C LYS A 65 -14.77 -6.38 -15.91
N PHE A 66 -15.20 -6.18 -14.68
CA PHE A 66 -16.52 -6.63 -14.20
C PHE A 66 -17.68 -5.79 -14.74
N ALA A 67 -17.47 -4.50 -15.02
CA ALA A 67 -18.55 -3.57 -15.32
C ALA A 67 -18.93 -3.43 -16.82
N GLY A 68 -18.13 -3.96 -17.77
CA GLY A 68 -18.52 -4.10 -19.18
C GLY A 68 -18.63 -2.80 -20.02
N GLN A 69 -17.75 -2.65 -21.01
CA GLN A 69 -17.64 -1.67 -22.13
C GLN A 69 -17.90 -0.15 -21.94
N LEU A 70 -18.85 0.32 -21.14
CA LEU A 70 -19.01 1.74 -20.77
C LEU A 70 -18.36 2.24 -19.45
N PRO A 71 -17.63 1.48 -18.61
CA PRO A 71 -17.24 1.97 -17.29
C PRO A 71 -16.01 2.87 -17.35
N MET A 72 -15.21 2.81 -18.42
CA MET A 72 -14.03 3.68 -18.59
C MET A 72 -14.43 5.14 -18.81
N LEU A 73 -15.46 5.39 -19.62
CA LEU A 73 -15.94 6.74 -19.87
C LEU A 73 -16.53 7.32 -18.58
N THR A 74 -17.41 6.55 -17.92
CA THR A 74 -18.02 6.94 -16.64
C THR A 74 -16.97 7.18 -15.55
N LEU A 75 -15.94 6.33 -15.46
CA LEU A 75 -14.86 6.51 -14.50
C LEU A 75 -13.99 7.72 -14.84
N ALA A 76 -13.65 7.93 -16.11
CA ALA A 76 -12.91 9.10 -16.56
C ALA A 76 -13.69 10.40 -16.28
N GLU A 77 -15.00 10.40 -16.50
CA GLU A 77 -15.88 11.51 -16.17
C GLU A 77 -15.98 11.74 -14.66
N PHE A 78 -16.05 10.67 -13.87
CA PHE A 78 -16.04 10.74 -12.41
C PHE A 78 -14.73 11.36 -11.90
N ILE A 79 -13.57 10.87 -12.38
CA ILE A 79 -12.25 11.40 -12.02
C ILE A 79 -12.12 12.86 -12.48
N ARG A 80 -12.53 13.17 -13.71
CA ARG A 80 -12.54 14.55 -14.24
C ARG A 80 -13.34 15.48 -13.35
N ASN A 81 -14.57 15.09 -12.98
CA ASN A 81 -15.44 15.89 -12.12
C ASN A 81 -14.84 16.09 -10.72
N MET A 82 -14.20 15.06 -10.16
CA MET A 82 -13.53 15.15 -8.86
C MET A 82 -12.35 16.11 -8.90
N LEU A 83 -11.48 16.01 -9.91
CA LEU A 83 -10.33 16.89 -10.09
C LEU A 83 -10.78 18.34 -10.32
N GLN A 84 -11.79 18.56 -11.16
CA GLN A 84 -12.34 19.90 -11.43
C GLN A 84 -12.86 20.55 -10.15
N ARG A 85 -13.60 19.82 -9.30
CA ARG A 85 -14.04 20.34 -7.99
C ARG A 85 -12.85 20.66 -7.11
N TRP A 86 -11.89 19.75 -6.98
CA TRP A 86 -10.72 19.95 -6.14
C TRP A 86 -9.91 21.19 -6.55
N PHE A 87 -9.63 21.35 -7.85
CA PHE A 87 -8.94 22.52 -8.37
C PHE A 87 -9.75 23.81 -8.18
N HIS A 88 -11.06 23.75 -8.39
CA HIS A 88 -11.95 24.89 -8.15
C HIS A 88 -11.91 25.34 -6.69
N ASP A 89 -12.03 24.40 -5.76
CA ASP A 89 -12.01 24.67 -4.32
C ASP A 89 -10.65 25.23 -3.87
N HIS A 90 -9.54 24.63 -4.36
CA HIS A 90 -8.19 25.13 -4.09
C HIS A 90 -7.96 26.54 -4.65
N HIS A 91 -8.45 26.80 -5.87
CA HIS A 91 -8.32 28.11 -6.48
C HIS A 91 -9.11 29.17 -5.69
N ARG A 92 -10.33 28.85 -5.25
CA ARG A 92 -11.14 29.74 -4.41
C ARG A 92 -10.49 30.00 -3.05
N ALA A 93 -9.97 28.96 -2.39
CA ALA A 93 -9.26 29.10 -1.12
C ALA A 93 -8.00 29.99 -1.27
N ALA A 94 -7.25 29.83 -2.36
CA ALA A 94 -6.08 30.68 -2.63
C ALA A 94 -6.46 32.14 -2.92
N GLN A 95 -7.61 32.38 -3.56
CA GLN A 95 -8.12 33.73 -3.82
C GLN A 95 -8.65 34.40 -2.54
N SER A 96 -9.30 33.66 -1.64
CA SER A 96 -9.78 34.21 -0.38
C SER A 96 -8.67 34.57 0.62
N MET A 97 -7.47 34.02 0.46
CA MET A 97 -6.29 34.35 1.26
C MET A 97 -5.51 35.59 0.75
N ARG A 98 -5.93 36.19 -0.37
CA ARG A 98 -5.28 37.38 -0.96
C ARG A 98 -5.96 38.70 -0.60
N HIS A 99 -7.00 38.66 0.23
CA HIS A 99 -7.67 39.81 0.85
C HIS A 99 -7.47 39.77 2.36
#